data_AF-A0A9X2RJJ0-F1
#
_entry.id   AF-A0A9X2RJJ0-F1
#
_cell.length_a   1.000
_cell.length_b   1.000
_cell.length_c   1.000
_cell.angle_alpha   90.00
_cell.angle_beta   90.00
_cell.angle_gamma   90.00
#
_symmetry.space_group_name_H-M   'P 1'
#
loop_
_entity.id
_entity.type
_entity.pdbx_description
1 polymer ?
#
loop_
_entity_poly.entity_id
_entity_poly.type
_entity_poly.pdbx_seq_one_letter_code
_entity_poly.pdbx_strand_id
1 'polypeptide(L)'
;MNNSAERSRAGIAATAGLLIPVATTAVYMSTLGGPSEPGYAGFEAYVTNRWSEIVTVWLTETVGFAIGAIAALGLAQQAGSERASWNAVAFGSIAGLVSTAIGIGLFRNFGTAGEANFALTIGVLNLSFFFFFLGKALLGAGAAGLGYALLKRSSGLSKVLGGVSILAGVVALGVNIVAMAQGLALTFPGGLTGTIAALIGAGAAFKLTRSPAAQTEETLEETASLLRPQTA
;
A
#
# COMPACT_ATOMS: atom_id res chain seq x y z
N MET A 1 24.13 14.03 -11.26
CA MET A 1 24.31 13.22 -10.02
C MET A 1 23.45 11.98 -10.14
N ASN A 2 23.98 10.81 -9.71
CA ASN A 2 23.56 9.45 -10.08
C ASN A 2 22.06 9.12 -9.83
N ASN A 3 21.20 9.44 -10.80
CA ASN A 3 19.74 9.26 -10.75
C ASN A 3 19.35 7.78 -10.60
N SER A 4 20.14 6.87 -11.19
CA SER A 4 19.87 5.43 -11.18
C SER A 4 20.03 4.77 -9.79
N ALA A 5 21.03 5.17 -9.01
CA ALA A 5 21.26 4.63 -7.67
C ALA A 5 20.17 5.10 -6.69
N GLU A 6 19.77 6.38 -6.80
CA GLU A 6 18.68 6.96 -6.01
C GLU A 6 17.34 6.29 -6.34
N ARG A 7 17.01 6.13 -7.63
CA ARG A 7 15.80 5.42 -8.07
C ARG A 7 15.76 3.97 -7.58
N SER A 8 16.89 3.26 -7.60
CA SER A 8 16.98 1.90 -7.08
C SER A 8 16.73 1.83 -5.57
N ARG A 9 17.33 2.74 -4.78
CA ARG A 9 17.10 2.83 -3.33
C ARG A 9 15.65 3.18 -3.00
N ALA A 10 15.08 4.16 -3.70
CA ALA A 10 13.67 4.52 -3.56
C ALA A 10 12.75 3.35 -3.93
N GLY A 11 13.09 2.57 -4.96
CA GLY A 11 12.38 1.35 -5.33
C GLY A 11 12.40 0.27 -4.25
N ILE A 12 13.56 0.05 -3.60
CA ILE A 12 13.68 -0.86 -2.46
C ILE A 12 12.82 -0.37 -1.29
N ALA A 13 12.88 0.93 -0.97
CA ALA A 13 12.10 1.52 0.09
C ALA A 13 10.59 1.41 -0.18
N ALA A 14 10.13 1.71 -1.40
CA ALA A 14 8.72 1.56 -1.78
C ALA A 14 8.26 0.09 -1.69
N THR A 15 9.11 -0.85 -2.13
CA THR A 15 8.85 -2.29 -2.01
C THR A 15 8.71 -2.69 -0.54
N ALA A 16 9.64 -2.27 0.33
CA ALA A 16 9.58 -2.54 1.76
C ALA A 16 8.32 -1.92 2.39
N GLY A 17 7.98 -0.69 2.03
CA GLY A 17 6.78 0.00 2.51
C GLY A 17 5.47 -0.67 2.12
N LEU A 18 5.46 -1.46 1.03
CA LEU A 18 4.32 -2.30 0.65
C LEU A 18 4.33 -3.66 1.36
N LEU A 19 5.50 -4.26 1.56
CA LEU A 19 5.62 -5.59 2.16
C LEU A 19 5.44 -5.59 3.68
N ILE A 20 5.82 -4.51 4.37
CA ILE A 20 5.63 -4.40 5.83
C ILE A 20 4.14 -4.53 6.17
N PRO A 21 3.21 -3.72 5.60
CA PRO A 21 1.78 -3.87 5.85
C PRO A 21 1.20 -5.23 5.44
N VAL A 22 1.74 -5.86 4.39
CA VAL A 22 1.33 -7.22 3.99
C VAL A 22 1.66 -8.23 5.08
N ALA A 23 2.90 -8.19 5.58
CA ALA A 23 3.37 -9.11 6.61
C ALA A 23 2.61 -8.92 7.92
N THR A 24 2.44 -7.69 8.37
CA THR A 24 1.67 -7.35 9.58
C THR A 24 0.20 -7.71 9.45
N THR A 25 -0.43 -7.49 8.30
CA THR A 25 -1.82 -7.94 8.06
C THR A 25 -1.91 -9.47 8.14
N ALA A 26 -0.95 -10.21 7.59
CA ALA A 26 -0.92 -11.67 7.72
C ALA A 26 -0.75 -12.14 9.17
N VAL A 27 0.12 -11.48 9.94
CA VAL A 27 0.29 -11.73 11.38
C VAL A 27 -1.00 -11.40 12.14
N TYR A 28 -1.62 -10.24 11.87
CA TYR A 28 -2.88 -9.83 12.49
C TYR A 28 -3.97 -10.88 12.26
N MET A 29 -4.17 -11.30 11.02
CA MET A 29 -5.24 -12.24 10.66
C MET A 29 -5.00 -13.65 11.22
N SER A 30 -3.75 -14.08 11.37
CA SER A 30 -3.43 -15.41 11.91
C SER A 30 -3.38 -15.47 13.43
N THR A 31 -3.22 -14.34 14.13
CA THR A 31 -2.98 -14.33 15.59
C THR A 31 -3.96 -13.48 16.38
N LEU A 32 -4.32 -12.29 15.89
CA LEU A 32 -5.14 -11.32 16.62
C LEU A 32 -6.61 -11.39 16.20
N GLY A 33 -6.88 -11.49 14.90
CA GLY A 33 -8.25 -11.48 14.37
C GLY A 33 -9.05 -10.27 14.85
N GLY A 34 -10.37 -10.41 14.94
CA GLY A 34 -11.28 -9.45 15.57
C GLY A 34 -11.82 -9.94 16.91
N PRO A 35 -12.75 -9.19 17.52
CA PRO A 35 -13.49 -9.65 18.69
C PRO A 35 -14.15 -11.02 18.47
N SER A 36 -14.05 -11.91 19.46
CA SER A 36 -14.64 -13.26 19.39
C SER A 36 -16.16 -13.25 19.54
N GLU A 37 -16.70 -12.21 20.18
CA GLU A 37 -18.14 -12.03 20.40
C GLU A 37 -18.60 -10.70 19.79
N PRO A 38 -19.80 -10.66 19.19
CA PRO A 38 -20.35 -9.43 18.67
C PRO A 38 -20.80 -8.50 19.81
N GLY A 39 -20.81 -7.20 19.54
CA GLY A 39 -21.31 -6.17 20.47
C GLY A 39 -20.25 -5.55 21.36
N TYR A 40 -20.70 -4.71 22.30
CA TYR A 40 -19.82 -3.89 23.13
C TYR A 40 -18.88 -4.73 23.99
N ALA A 41 -19.41 -5.70 24.75
CA ALA A 41 -18.63 -6.51 25.67
C ALA A 41 -17.48 -7.27 24.97
N GLY A 42 -17.75 -7.85 23.80
CA GLY A 42 -16.73 -8.52 23.00
C GLY A 42 -15.65 -7.56 22.49
N PHE A 43 -16.05 -6.38 22.00
CA PHE A 43 -15.11 -5.37 21.54
C PHE A 43 -14.26 -4.79 22.68
N GLU A 44 -14.88 -4.44 23.80
CA GLU A 44 -14.22 -3.93 25.01
C GLU A 44 -13.19 -4.94 25.52
N ALA A 45 -13.58 -6.21 25.65
CA ALA A 45 -12.67 -7.27 26.08
C ALA A 45 -11.50 -7.43 25.10
N TYR A 46 -11.77 -7.37 23.79
CA TYR A 46 -10.73 -7.44 22.77
C TYR A 46 -9.72 -6.30 22.89
N VAL A 47 -10.17 -5.04 22.93
CA VAL A 47 -9.27 -3.87 23.03
C VAL A 47 -8.65 -3.69 24.41
N THR A 48 -9.16 -4.35 25.46
CA THR A 48 -8.57 -4.32 26.80
C THR A 48 -7.48 -5.39 26.95
N ASN A 49 -7.78 -6.61 26.52
CA ASN A 49 -6.91 -7.77 26.76
C ASN A 49 -5.77 -7.89 25.76
N ARG A 50 -5.94 -7.33 24.55
CA ARG A 50 -5.00 -7.53 23.42
C ARG A 50 -4.38 -6.22 22.91
N TRP A 51 -4.55 -5.12 23.65
CA TRP A 51 -4.19 -3.78 23.16
C TRP A 51 -2.74 -3.66 22.77
N SER A 52 -1.83 -4.20 23.61
CA SER A 52 -0.39 -4.16 23.36
C SER A 52 -0.04 -4.77 22.01
N GLU A 53 -0.59 -5.95 21.72
CA GLU A 53 -0.33 -6.69 20.51
C GLU A 53 -0.94 -5.99 19.30
N ILE A 54 -2.18 -5.49 19.43
CA ILE A 54 -2.87 -4.72 18.37
C ILE A 54 -2.04 -3.48 18.00
N VAL A 55 -1.64 -2.68 18.99
CA VAL A 55 -0.88 -1.45 18.75
C VAL A 55 0.51 -1.75 18.20
N THR A 56 1.19 -2.81 18.64
CA THR A 56 2.48 -3.19 18.06
C THR A 56 2.35 -3.49 16.56
N VAL A 57 1.33 -4.24 16.16
CA VAL A 57 1.08 -4.55 14.74
C VAL A 57 0.74 -3.28 13.96
N TRP A 58 -0.20 -2.47 14.44
CA TRP A 58 -0.63 -1.27 13.73
C TRP A 58 0.43 -0.17 13.69
N LEU A 59 1.28 -0.05 14.71
CA LEU A 59 2.40 0.88 14.69
C LEU A 59 3.42 0.46 13.63
N THR A 60 3.68 -0.85 13.53
CA THR A 60 4.56 -1.40 12.47
C THR A 60 3.96 -1.14 11.08
N GLU A 61 2.65 -1.30 10.91
CA GLU A 61 1.94 -0.92 9.68
C GLU A 61 2.08 0.56 9.36
N THR A 62 1.90 1.42 10.35
CA THR A 62 2.02 2.87 10.23
C THR A 62 3.40 3.26 9.70
N VAL A 63 4.47 2.65 10.23
CA VAL A 63 5.84 2.87 9.75
C VAL A 63 6.00 2.37 8.31
N GLY A 64 5.48 1.18 7.99
CA GLY A 64 5.49 0.65 6.62
C GLY A 64 4.81 1.58 5.62
N PHE A 65 3.61 2.06 5.95
CA PHE A 65 2.88 3.04 5.14
C PHE A 65 3.63 4.36 5.00
N ALA A 66 4.25 4.88 6.06
CA ALA A 66 5.05 6.11 5.97
C ALA A 66 6.24 5.95 5.00
N ILE A 67 6.98 4.84 5.11
CA ILE A 67 8.09 4.51 4.19
C ILE A 67 7.58 4.42 2.75
N GLY A 68 6.48 3.69 2.53
CA GLY A 68 5.86 3.51 1.22
C GLY A 68 5.43 4.84 0.60
N ALA A 69 4.77 5.70 1.38
CA ALA A 69 4.32 7.02 0.94
C ALA A 69 5.49 7.90 0.48
N ILE A 70 6.52 8.05 1.33
CA ILE A 70 7.68 8.90 1.03
C ILE A 70 8.43 8.38 -0.20
N ALA A 71 8.71 7.08 -0.24
CA ALA A 71 9.45 6.47 -1.34
C ALA A 71 8.69 6.57 -2.66
N ALA A 72 7.38 6.31 -2.66
CA ALA A 72 6.54 6.39 -3.85
C ALA A 72 6.37 7.83 -4.35
N LEU A 73 6.25 8.83 -3.46
CA LEU A 73 6.26 10.24 -3.86
C LEU A 73 7.58 10.63 -4.53
N GLY A 74 8.72 10.19 -3.97
CA GLY A 74 10.03 10.42 -4.56
C GLY A 74 10.15 9.80 -5.96
N LEU A 75 9.71 8.54 -6.12
CA LEU A 75 9.68 7.86 -7.40
C LEU A 75 8.75 8.56 -8.40
N ALA A 76 7.62 9.11 -7.96
CA ALA A 76 6.70 9.82 -8.84
C ALA A 76 7.31 11.08 -9.49
N GLN A 77 8.22 11.77 -8.79
CA GLN A 77 8.92 12.94 -9.34
C GLN A 77 9.86 12.56 -10.50
N GLN A 78 10.48 11.38 -10.40
CA GLN A 78 11.43 10.86 -11.40
C GLN A 78 10.74 10.01 -12.47
N ALA A 79 9.52 9.57 -12.21
CA ALA A 79 8.75 8.73 -13.11
C ALA A 79 8.18 9.55 -14.27
N GLY A 80 8.44 9.09 -15.50
CA GLY A 80 7.75 9.56 -16.71
C GLY A 80 6.34 8.97 -16.76
N SER A 81 6.14 7.99 -17.64
CA SER A 81 4.81 7.36 -17.83
C SER A 81 4.27 6.61 -16.60
N GLU A 82 5.11 6.30 -15.61
CA GLU A 82 4.75 5.58 -14.39
C GLU A 82 4.26 6.49 -13.25
N ARG A 83 4.30 7.82 -13.43
CA ARG A 83 4.03 8.83 -12.37
C ARG A 83 2.69 8.62 -11.67
N ALA A 84 1.63 8.41 -12.43
CA ALA A 84 0.29 8.20 -11.87
C ALA A 84 0.23 6.95 -10.98
N SER A 85 0.93 5.88 -11.38
CA SER A 85 0.99 4.63 -10.61
C SER A 85 1.71 4.82 -9.28
N TRP A 86 2.84 5.53 -9.28
CA TRP A 86 3.57 5.84 -8.05
C TRP A 86 2.80 6.80 -7.14
N ASN A 87 2.09 7.78 -7.70
CA ASN A 87 1.17 8.62 -6.92
C ASN A 87 0.04 7.79 -6.29
N ALA A 88 -0.56 6.85 -7.02
CA ALA A 88 -1.58 5.96 -6.47
C ALA A 88 -1.03 5.11 -5.33
N VAL A 89 0.20 4.59 -5.45
CA VAL A 89 0.89 3.91 -4.35
C VAL A 89 1.07 4.85 -3.15
N ALA A 90 1.57 6.07 -3.38
CA ALA A 90 1.79 7.04 -2.32
C ALA A 90 0.50 7.39 -1.56
N PHE A 91 -0.56 7.77 -2.27
CA PHE A 91 -1.84 8.11 -1.66
C PHE A 91 -2.52 6.89 -1.01
N GLY A 92 -2.34 5.69 -1.58
CA GLY A 92 -2.78 4.45 -0.96
C GLY A 92 -2.08 4.18 0.37
N SER A 93 -0.77 4.40 0.43
CA SER A 93 -0.01 4.34 1.67
C SER A 93 -0.41 5.42 2.67
N ILE A 94 -0.66 6.66 2.24
CA ILE A 94 -1.15 7.74 3.12
C ILE A 94 -2.52 7.38 3.70
N ALA A 95 -3.45 6.86 2.90
CA ALA A 95 -4.74 6.42 3.39
C ALA A 95 -4.61 5.27 4.41
N GLY A 96 -3.69 4.32 4.16
CA GLY A 96 -3.34 3.28 5.15
C GLY A 96 -2.81 3.86 6.46
N LEU A 97 -1.91 4.84 6.39
CA LEU A 97 -1.37 5.55 7.55
C LEU A 97 -2.48 6.25 8.35
N VAL A 98 -3.41 6.94 7.67
CA VAL A 98 -4.56 7.58 8.31
C VAL A 98 -5.45 6.55 9.00
N SER A 99 -5.75 5.42 8.34
CA SER A 99 -6.55 4.34 8.91
C SER A 99 -5.94 3.77 10.18
N THR A 100 -4.64 3.45 10.18
CA THR A 100 -3.94 2.93 11.37
C THR A 100 -3.80 3.97 12.47
N ALA A 101 -3.56 5.24 12.14
CA ALA A 101 -3.52 6.33 13.10
C ALA A 101 -4.87 6.51 13.83
N ILE A 102 -5.98 6.43 13.09
CA ILE A 102 -7.34 6.42 13.68
C ILE A 102 -7.50 5.22 14.61
N GLY A 103 -7.08 4.03 14.16
CA GLY A 103 -7.13 2.80 14.94
C GLY A 103 -6.43 2.93 16.29
N ILE A 104 -5.14 3.28 16.27
CA ILE A 104 -4.30 3.44 17.46
C ILE A 104 -4.84 4.56 18.36
N GLY A 105 -5.24 5.69 17.79
CA GLY A 105 -5.63 6.87 18.56
C GLY A 105 -7.02 6.76 19.19
N LEU A 106 -7.96 6.08 18.54
CA LEU A 106 -9.38 6.18 18.90
C LEU A 106 -10.02 4.85 19.33
N PHE A 107 -9.59 3.68 18.85
CA PHE A 107 -10.37 2.45 19.05
C PHE A 107 -10.48 2.05 20.53
N ARG A 108 -9.39 2.10 21.29
CA ARG A 108 -9.45 1.79 22.73
C ARG A 108 -10.26 2.84 23.49
N ASN A 109 -10.02 4.13 23.21
CA ASN A 109 -10.68 5.22 23.92
C ASN A 109 -12.20 5.16 23.79
N PHE A 110 -12.72 4.90 22.58
CA PHE A 110 -14.15 4.73 22.36
C PHE A 110 -14.64 3.34 22.80
N GLY A 111 -13.82 2.29 22.60
CA GLY A 111 -14.13 0.92 22.96
C GLY A 111 -14.32 0.66 24.45
N THR A 112 -13.73 1.49 25.31
CA THR A 112 -13.86 1.40 26.77
C THR A 112 -14.67 2.56 27.36
N ALA A 113 -15.37 3.33 26.52
CA ALA A 113 -16.15 4.49 26.96
C ALA A 113 -17.55 4.14 27.50
N GLY A 114 -17.84 2.84 27.68
CA GLY A 114 -19.15 2.35 28.08
C GLY A 114 -20.09 2.06 26.90
N GLU A 115 -21.03 1.13 27.13
CA GLU A 115 -21.97 0.62 26.13
C GLU A 115 -22.80 1.72 25.46
N ALA A 116 -23.17 2.77 26.21
CA ALA A 116 -23.91 3.93 25.69
C ALA A 116 -23.18 4.64 24.53
N ASN A 117 -21.85 4.52 24.47
CA ASN A 117 -21.01 5.11 23.42
C ASN A 117 -20.63 4.11 22.31
N PHE A 118 -21.19 2.89 22.31
CA PHE A 118 -20.80 1.86 21.35
C PHE A 118 -21.14 2.24 19.91
N ALA A 119 -22.24 2.96 19.67
CA ALA A 119 -22.56 3.48 18.34
C ALA A 119 -21.46 4.42 17.79
N LEU A 120 -20.87 5.26 18.65
CA LEU A 120 -19.73 6.12 18.27
C LEU A 120 -18.49 5.28 17.96
N THR A 121 -18.25 4.22 18.73
CA THR A 121 -17.18 3.23 18.45
C THR A 121 -17.34 2.66 17.04
N ILE A 122 -18.54 2.19 16.69
CA ILE A 122 -18.83 1.67 15.34
C ILE A 122 -18.65 2.75 14.26
N GLY A 123 -19.01 4.00 14.53
CA GLY A 123 -18.73 5.13 13.62
C GLY A 123 -17.25 5.34 13.37
N VAL A 124 -16.43 5.32 14.42
CA VAL A 124 -14.96 5.43 14.33
C VAL A 124 -14.35 4.24 13.58
N LEU A 125 -14.83 3.01 13.83
CA LEU A 125 -14.41 1.84 13.06
C LEU A 125 -14.72 2.04 11.57
N ASN A 126 -15.95 2.41 11.22
CA ASN A 126 -16.31 2.63 9.82
C ASN A 126 -15.44 3.70 9.15
N LEU A 127 -15.09 4.77 9.86
CA LEU A 127 -14.18 5.80 9.35
C LEU A 127 -12.77 5.23 9.09
N SER A 128 -12.20 4.49 10.04
CA SER A 128 -10.89 3.85 9.86
C SER A 128 -10.92 2.84 8.70
N PHE A 129 -11.98 2.04 8.60
CA PHE A 129 -12.13 1.04 7.54
C PHE A 129 -12.41 1.66 6.17
N PHE A 130 -13.05 2.83 6.11
CA PHE A 130 -13.18 3.59 4.87
C PHE A 130 -11.80 3.96 4.31
N PHE A 131 -10.90 4.49 5.15
CA PHE A 131 -9.52 4.80 4.73
C PHE A 131 -8.70 3.54 4.45
N PHE A 132 -8.95 2.44 5.17
CA PHE A 132 -8.36 1.14 4.86
C PHE A 132 -8.73 0.69 3.44
N PHE A 133 -10.02 0.68 3.10
CA PHE A 133 -10.50 0.30 1.77
C PHE A 133 -10.00 1.27 0.70
N LEU A 134 -10.06 2.59 0.93
CA LEU A 134 -9.50 3.58 0.02
C LEU A 134 -8.01 3.33 -0.23
N GLY A 135 -7.25 3.05 0.83
CA GLY A 135 -5.84 2.69 0.73
C GLY A 135 -5.62 1.46 -0.14
N LYS A 136 -6.33 0.37 0.13
CA LYS A 136 -6.26 -0.87 -0.66
C LYS A 136 -6.70 -0.66 -2.12
N ALA A 137 -7.70 0.18 -2.38
CA ALA A 137 -8.15 0.52 -3.73
C ALA A 137 -7.05 1.26 -4.52
N LEU A 138 -6.46 2.29 -3.91
CA LEU A 138 -5.38 3.07 -4.52
C LEU A 138 -4.10 2.26 -4.72
N LEU A 139 -3.75 1.40 -3.75
CA LEU A 139 -2.65 0.43 -3.90
C LEU A 139 -2.93 -0.55 -5.04
N GLY A 140 -4.18 -0.99 -5.21
CA GLY A 140 -4.62 -1.80 -6.35
C GLY A 140 -4.45 -1.08 -7.69
N ALA A 141 -4.87 0.19 -7.78
CA ALA A 141 -4.67 1.02 -8.96
C ALA A 141 -3.16 1.21 -9.27
N GLY A 142 -2.34 1.45 -8.25
CA GLY A 142 -0.89 1.52 -8.36
C GLY A 142 -0.28 0.22 -8.89
N ALA A 143 -0.67 -0.92 -8.33
CA ALA A 143 -0.22 -2.24 -8.78
C ALA A 143 -0.61 -2.52 -10.24
N ALA A 144 -1.81 -2.12 -10.66
CA ALA A 144 -2.21 -2.27 -12.06
C ALA A 144 -1.40 -1.38 -13.01
N GLY A 145 -1.18 -0.12 -12.65
CA GLY A 145 -0.35 0.81 -13.44
C GLY A 145 1.11 0.37 -13.55
N LEU A 146 1.71 -0.10 -12.45
CA LEU A 146 3.06 -0.68 -12.46
C LEU A 146 3.11 -1.98 -13.28
N GLY A 147 2.07 -2.82 -13.16
CA GLY A 147 1.95 -4.04 -13.97
C GLY A 147 1.93 -3.74 -15.48
N TYR A 148 1.19 -2.72 -15.88
CA TYR A 148 1.17 -2.25 -17.27
C TYR A 148 2.53 -1.75 -17.75
N ALA A 149 3.27 -1.03 -16.90
CA ALA A 149 4.64 -0.63 -17.23
C ALA A 149 5.58 -1.84 -17.43
N LEU A 150 5.40 -2.91 -16.67
CA LEU A 150 6.17 -4.14 -16.84
C LEU A 150 5.84 -4.91 -18.12
N LEU A 151 4.59 -4.89 -18.59
CA LEU A 151 4.20 -5.55 -19.84
C LEU A 151 4.97 -5.01 -21.06
N LYS A 152 5.38 -3.74 -21.01
CA LYS A 152 6.17 -3.08 -22.05
C LYS A 152 7.64 -3.54 -22.08
N ARG A 153 8.10 -4.31 -21.10
CA ARG A 153 9.48 -4.82 -21.05
C ARG A 153 9.61 -6.12 -21.86
N SER A 154 10.81 -6.40 -22.36
CA SER A 154 11.08 -7.54 -23.25
C SER A 154 11.10 -8.91 -22.55
N SER A 155 11.37 -8.96 -21.25
CA SER A 155 11.49 -10.22 -20.48
C SER A 155 10.13 -10.92 -20.26
N GLY A 156 10.08 -12.23 -20.51
CA GLY A 156 8.89 -13.06 -20.26
C GLY A 156 8.41 -13.03 -18.80
N LEU A 157 9.34 -13.04 -17.84
CA LEU A 157 9.01 -12.91 -16.42
C LEU A 157 8.36 -11.55 -16.10
N SER A 158 8.86 -10.47 -16.72
CA SER A 158 8.24 -9.13 -16.56
C SER A 158 6.82 -9.11 -17.11
N LYS A 159 6.55 -9.80 -18.23
CA LYS A 159 5.20 -9.90 -18.80
C LYS A 159 4.24 -10.68 -17.90
N VAL A 160 4.67 -11.83 -17.36
CA VAL A 160 3.85 -12.63 -16.44
C VAL A 160 3.55 -11.82 -15.17
N LEU A 161 4.58 -11.25 -14.53
CA LEU A 161 4.40 -10.44 -13.34
C LEU A 161 3.53 -9.20 -13.61
N GLY A 162 3.70 -8.57 -14.78
CA GLY A 162 2.89 -7.44 -15.21
C GLY A 162 1.41 -7.79 -15.35
N GLY A 163 1.10 -8.90 -16.02
CA GLY A 163 -0.27 -9.39 -16.20
C GLY A 163 -0.94 -9.74 -14.88
N VAL A 164 -0.24 -10.47 -14.00
CA VAL A 164 -0.75 -10.84 -12.67
C VAL A 164 -0.96 -9.60 -11.78
N SER A 165 -0.07 -8.60 -11.87
CA SER A 165 -0.19 -7.33 -11.15
C SER A 165 -1.39 -6.51 -11.61
N ILE A 166 -1.68 -6.47 -12.92
CA ILE A 166 -2.88 -5.84 -13.46
C ILE A 166 -4.13 -6.52 -12.92
N LEU A 167 -4.21 -7.85 -13.01
CA LEU A 167 -5.39 -8.59 -12.56
C LEU A 167 -5.65 -8.37 -11.07
N ALA A 168 -4.63 -8.56 -10.24
CA ALA A 168 -4.74 -8.35 -8.79
C ALA A 168 -5.13 -6.90 -8.46
N GLY A 169 -4.51 -5.93 -9.14
CA GLY A 169 -4.79 -4.52 -8.95
C GLY A 169 -6.23 -4.12 -9.29
N VAL A 170 -6.75 -4.59 -10.44
CA VAL A 170 -8.13 -4.31 -10.88
C VAL A 170 -9.15 -4.95 -9.93
N VAL A 171 -8.92 -6.20 -9.51
CA VAL A 171 -9.79 -6.88 -8.54
C VAL A 171 -9.80 -6.12 -7.20
N ALA A 172 -8.62 -5.76 -6.69
CA ALA A 172 -8.52 -5.00 -5.45
C ALA A 172 -9.21 -3.64 -5.51
N LEU A 173 -9.03 -2.92 -6.63
CA LEU A 173 -9.68 -1.63 -6.88
C LEU A 173 -11.21 -1.77 -6.84
N GLY A 174 -11.76 -2.72 -7.61
CA GLY A 174 -13.20 -2.94 -7.68
C GLY A 174 -13.81 -3.35 -6.33
N VAL A 175 -13.22 -4.35 -5.67
CA VAL A 175 -13.72 -4.87 -4.39
C VAL A 175 -13.67 -3.78 -3.31
N ASN A 176 -12.59 -3.00 -3.24
CA ASN A 176 -12.45 -2.00 -2.18
C ASN A 176 -13.31 -0.75 -2.42
N ILE A 177 -13.58 -0.36 -3.67
CA ILE A 177 -14.58 0.68 -3.96
C ILE A 177 -15.97 0.27 -3.44
N VAL A 178 -16.36 -0.99 -3.67
CA VAL A 178 -17.63 -1.50 -3.14
C VAL A 178 -17.60 -1.59 -1.61
N ALA A 179 -16.47 -2.02 -1.03
CA ALA A 179 -16.29 -2.10 0.42
C ALA A 179 -16.41 -0.74 1.13
N MET A 180 -15.98 0.36 0.50
CA MET A 180 -16.18 1.71 1.04
C MET A 180 -17.66 2.05 1.26
N ALA A 181 -18.57 1.51 0.45
CA ALA A 181 -20.01 1.71 0.59
C ALA A 181 -20.66 0.74 1.59
N GLN A 182 -20.16 -0.50 1.69
CA GLN A 182 -20.74 -1.54 2.54
C GLN A 182 -20.12 -1.60 3.96
N GLY A 183 -18.99 -0.91 4.18
CA GLY A 183 -18.32 -0.84 5.47
C GLY A 183 -17.79 -2.20 5.94
N LEU A 184 -17.94 -2.46 7.24
CA LEU A 184 -17.31 -3.59 7.94
C LEU A 184 -17.68 -4.98 7.38
N ALA A 185 -18.80 -5.10 6.66
CA ALA A 185 -19.22 -6.38 6.05
C ALA A 185 -18.23 -6.91 5.01
N LEU A 186 -17.49 -6.02 4.34
CA LEU A 186 -16.51 -6.37 3.31
C LEU A 186 -15.06 -6.24 3.78
N THR A 187 -14.83 -6.17 5.10
CA THR A 187 -13.48 -6.09 5.69
C THR A 187 -12.57 -7.22 5.20
N PHE A 188 -13.05 -8.46 5.26
CA PHE A 188 -12.23 -9.61 4.86
C PHE A 188 -11.97 -9.65 3.35
N PRO A 189 -12.99 -9.60 2.45
CA PRO A 189 -12.73 -9.56 1.01
C PRO A 189 -11.85 -8.38 0.58
N GLY A 190 -12.14 -7.16 1.05
CA GLY A 190 -11.38 -5.96 0.72
C GLY A 190 -9.94 -6.03 1.20
N GLY A 191 -9.74 -6.50 2.44
CA GLY A 191 -8.43 -6.72 3.03
C GLY A 191 -7.61 -7.77 2.29
N LEU A 192 -8.22 -8.90 1.92
CA LEU A 192 -7.54 -9.98 1.19
C LEU A 192 -7.11 -9.52 -0.20
N THR A 193 -8.03 -8.98 -1.01
CA THR A 193 -7.71 -8.57 -2.38
C THR A 193 -6.68 -7.44 -2.39
N GLY A 194 -6.81 -6.48 -1.47
CA GLY A 194 -5.87 -5.38 -1.34
C GLY A 194 -4.47 -5.82 -0.90
N THR A 195 -4.37 -6.77 0.02
CA THR A 195 -3.09 -7.34 0.46
C THR A 195 -2.40 -8.14 -0.64
N ILE A 196 -3.15 -8.92 -1.42
CA ILE A 196 -2.62 -9.62 -2.60
C ILE A 196 -2.10 -8.61 -3.64
N ALA A 197 -2.87 -7.57 -3.94
CA ALA A 197 -2.45 -6.53 -4.87
C ALA A 197 -1.20 -5.77 -4.39
N ALA A 198 -1.10 -5.46 -3.10
CA ALA A 198 0.08 -4.83 -2.53
C ALA A 198 1.32 -5.73 -2.62
N LEU A 199 1.18 -7.03 -2.33
CA LEU A 199 2.27 -8.02 -2.43
C LEU A 199 2.79 -8.14 -3.87
N ILE A 200 1.89 -8.33 -4.83
CA ILE A 200 2.26 -8.46 -6.24
C ILE A 200 2.79 -7.12 -6.78
N GLY A 201 2.16 -6.01 -6.40
CA GLY A 201 2.59 -4.66 -6.73
C GLY A 201 3.98 -4.33 -6.20
N ALA A 202 4.35 -4.84 -5.03
CA ALA A 202 5.71 -4.72 -4.49
C ALA A 202 6.73 -5.46 -5.36
N GLY A 203 6.39 -6.66 -5.83
CA GLY A 203 7.21 -7.38 -6.81
C GLY A 203 7.36 -6.60 -8.12
N ALA A 204 6.26 -6.00 -8.60
CA ALA A 204 6.27 -5.19 -9.82
C ALA A 204 7.15 -3.93 -9.67
N ALA A 205 6.97 -3.21 -8.56
CA ALA A 205 7.77 -2.06 -8.15
C ALA A 205 9.27 -2.41 -8.14
N PHE A 206 9.65 -3.47 -7.42
CA PHE A 206 11.04 -3.92 -7.32
C PHE A 206 11.65 -4.22 -8.69
N LYS A 207 10.92 -4.92 -9.56
CA LYS A 207 11.41 -5.30 -10.89
C LYS A 207 11.57 -4.09 -11.82
N LEU A 208 10.66 -3.14 -11.75
CA LEU A 208 10.72 -1.90 -12.54
C LEU A 208 11.93 -1.04 -12.15
N THR A 209 12.13 -0.84 -10.85
CA THR A 209 13.18 0.06 -10.35
C THR A 209 14.58 -0.54 -10.39
N ARG A 210 14.71 -1.84 -10.67
CA ARG A 210 16.00 -2.54 -10.83
C ARG A 210 16.34 -2.96 -12.26
N SER A 211 15.50 -2.66 -13.26
CA SER A 211 15.76 -3.13 -14.63
C SER A 211 16.90 -2.33 -15.32
N PRO A 212 17.91 -3.00 -15.92
CA PRO A 212 19.06 -2.36 -16.57
C PRO A 212 18.70 -1.41 -17.73
N ALA A 213 17.54 -1.59 -18.36
CA ALA A 213 17.12 -0.77 -19.51
C ALA A 213 16.96 0.73 -19.15
N ALA A 214 16.62 1.05 -17.89
CA ALA A 214 16.58 2.44 -17.43
C ALA A 214 17.99 3.05 -17.33
N GLN A 215 19.03 2.22 -17.13
CA GLN A 215 20.41 2.67 -17.09
C GLN A 215 20.97 2.85 -18.51
N THR A 216 20.55 2.03 -19.47
CA THR A 216 21.06 2.07 -20.86
C THR A 216 20.59 3.30 -21.64
N GLU A 217 19.32 3.69 -21.53
CA GLU A 217 18.82 4.92 -22.18
C GLU A 217 19.46 6.19 -21.60
N GLU A 218 19.63 6.26 -20.27
CA GLU A 218 20.32 7.36 -19.59
C GLU A 218 21.79 7.46 -20.04
N THR A 219 22.48 6.32 -20.16
CA THR A 219 23.86 6.28 -20.65
C THR A 219 23.95 6.74 -22.11
N LEU A 220 22.99 6.35 -22.95
CA LEU A 220 22.97 6.74 -24.36
C LEU A 220 22.64 8.22 -24.55
N GLU A 221 21.72 8.79 -23.77
CA GLU A 221 21.44 10.24 -23.80
C GLU A 221 22.61 11.06 -23.27
N GLU A 222 23.25 10.63 -22.19
CA GLU A 222 24.45 11.27 -21.64
C GLU A 222 25.59 11.24 -22.68
N THR A 223 25.84 10.07 -23.29
CA THR A 223 26.84 9.92 -24.36
C THR A 223 26.48 10.78 -25.58
N ALA A 224 25.20 10.82 -25.97
CA ALA A 224 24.74 11.66 -27.08
C ALA A 224 24.86 13.15 -26.77
N SER A 225 24.70 13.57 -25.51
CA SER A 225 24.87 14.97 -25.08
C SER A 225 26.33 15.42 -25.10
N LEU A 226 27.26 14.53 -24.71
CA LEU A 226 28.70 14.77 -24.76
C LEU A 226 29.24 14.85 -26.19
N LEU A 227 28.57 14.18 -27.13
CA LEU A 227 28.94 14.19 -28.54
C LEU A 227 28.27 15.31 -29.36
N ARG A 228 27.39 16.14 -28.76
CA ARG A 228 26.87 17.32 -29.46
C ARG A 228 27.98 18.36 -29.60
N PRO A 229 28.32 18.81 -30.83
CA PRO A 229 29.28 19.88 -30.99
C PRO A 229 28.76 21.12 -30.27
N GLN A 230 29.57 21.66 -29.36
CA GLN A 230 29.27 22.96 -28.74
C GLN A 230 29.41 24.01 -29.83
N THR A 231 28.29 24.39 -30.43
CA THR A 231 28.24 25.54 -31.33
C THR A 231 28.48 26.78 -30.48
N ALA A 232 29.69 27.32 -30.61
CA ALA A 232 30.09 28.63 -30.08
C ALA A 232 29.35 29.76 -30.81
#